data_AF-A0A3C1YCQ8-F1
#
_entry.id   AF-A0A3C1YCQ8-F1
#
_cell.length_a   1.000
_cell.length_b   1.000
_cell.length_c   1.000
_cell.angle_alpha   90.00
_cell.angle_beta   90.00
_cell.angle_gamma   90.00
#
_symmetry.space_group_name_H-M   'P 1'
#
loop_
_entity.id
_entity.type
_entity.pdbx_description
1 polymer ?
#
loop_
_entity_poly.entity_id
_entity_poly.type
_entity_poly.pdbx_seq_one_letter_code
_entity_poly.pdbx_strand_id
1 'polypeptide(L)'
;MRIDEIHKPIKDDMPFNVPSDVHFHMLNDDGFYRKHYLPCMEKIRSERNEKVIQGHLMPMIDRCLNHYCLKYDIPKSPKDLMTSTEKSELASKVLDFERNPEEQLDATTPTDRIS
;
A
#
# COMPACT_ATOMS: atom_id res chain seq x y z
N MET A 1 33.27 -0.82 31.48
CA MET A 1 32.06 -0.79 30.63
C MET A 1 31.66 -2.22 30.36
N ARG A 2 30.40 -2.60 30.65
CA ARG A 2 29.87 -3.92 30.31
C ARG A 2 29.52 -3.92 28.83
N ILE A 3 30.04 -4.89 28.09
CA ILE A 3 29.93 -4.98 26.62
C ILE A 3 28.50 -5.34 26.18
N ASP A 4 27.68 -5.83 27.11
CA ASP A 4 26.32 -6.33 26.88
C ASP A 4 25.31 -5.24 26.47
N GLU A 5 25.63 -3.95 26.64
CA GLU A 5 24.75 -2.83 26.26
C GLU A 5 24.90 -2.37 24.80
N ILE A 6 25.94 -2.84 24.09
CA ILE A 6 26.26 -2.41 22.72
C ILE A 6 25.45 -3.22 21.67
N HIS A 7 24.81 -4.32 22.07
CA HIS A 7 24.11 -5.26 21.20
C HIS A 7 22.57 -5.14 21.28
N LYS A 8 22.03 -3.93 21.30
CA LYS A 8 20.59 -3.77 21.01
C LYS A 8 20.43 -3.85 19.49
N PRO A 9 19.67 -4.82 18.93
CA PRO A 9 19.37 -4.80 17.52
C PRO A 9 18.66 -3.47 17.23
N ILE A 10 19.17 -2.74 16.24
CA ILE A 10 18.51 -1.53 15.75
C ILE A 10 17.14 -1.99 15.25
N LYS A 11 16.09 -1.67 16.01
CA LYS A 11 14.72 -1.87 15.56
C LYS A 11 14.46 -0.83 14.49
N ASP A 12 14.64 -1.23 13.24
CA ASP A 12 14.24 -0.48 12.05
C ASP A 12 12.72 -0.57 11.82
N ASP A 13 11.97 -0.45 12.93
CA ASP A 13 10.52 -0.38 12.93
C ASP A 13 10.18 1.08 12.63
N MET A 14 10.21 1.42 11.36
CA MET A 14 9.79 2.75 10.93
C MET A 14 8.27 2.91 11.15
N PRO A 15 7.80 4.04 11.68
CA PRO A 15 6.40 4.25 12.08
C PRO A 15 5.47 4.53 10.89
N PHE A 16 5.68 3.89 9.74
CA PHE A 16 4.86 4.10 8.54
C PHE A 16 3.99 2.89 8.21
N ASN A 17 2.77 3.17 7.78
CA ASN A 17 1.85 2.17 7.24
C ASN A 17 2.27 1.85 5.80
N VAL A 18 3.07 0.79 5.62
CA VAL A 18 3.56 0.34 4.31
C VAL A 18 2.42 0.16 3.29
N PRO A 19 1.29 -0.49 3.62
CA PRO A 19 0.17 -0.61 2.68
C PRO A 19 -0.34 0.74 2.15
N SER A 20 -0.46 1.74 3.02
CA SER A 20 -0.94 3.07 2.63
C SER A 20 0.05 3.81 1.74
N ASP A 21 1.35 3.69 2.02
CA ASP A 21 2.37 4.31 1.19
C ASP A 21 2.47 3.65 -0.20
N VAL A 22 2.37 2.33 -0.26
CA VAL A 22 2.29 1.59 -1.53
C VAL A 22 1.04 2.00 -2.32
N HIS A 23 -0.11 2.18 -1.66
CA HIS A 23 -1.31 2.68 -2.32
C HIS A 23 -1.10 4.10 -2.91
N PHE A 24 -0.49 4.99 -2.13
CA PHE A 24 -0.16 6.33 -2.61
C PHE A 24 0.80 6.28 -3.82
N HIS A 25 1.79 5.39 -3.79
CA HIS A 25 2.70 5.18 -4.91
C HIS A 25 1.98 4.69 -6.17
N MET A 26 0.98 3.80 -6.04
CA MET A 26 0.21 3.30 -7.18
C MET A 26 -0.49 4.42 -7.96
N LEU A 27 -0.93 5.47 -7.27
CA LEU A 27 -1.64 6.60 -7.84
C LEU A 27 -0.70 7.69 -8.37
N ASN A 28 0.40 7.95 -7.67
CA ASN A 28 1.31 9.06 -8.01
C ASN A 28 2.41 8.69 -9.00
N ASP A 29 2.75 7.40 -9.15
CA ASP A 29 3.70 6.99 -10.17
C ASP A 29 3.03 6.90 -11.54
N ASP A 30 3.27 7.91 -12.38
CA ASP A 30 2.78 8.00 -13.75
C ASP A 30 3.01 6.72 -14.59
N GLY A 31 4.15 6.06 -14.41
CA GLY A 31 4.54 4.89 -15.16
C GLY A 31 3.73 3.65 -14.75
N PHE A 32 3.62 3.44 -13.45
CA PHE A 32 2.83 2.36 -12.86
C PHE A 32 1.33 2.58 -13.07
N TYR A 33 0.86 3.81 -12.84
CA TYR A 33 -0.54 4.17 -12.95
C TYR A 33 -1.09 3.88 -14.36
N ARG A 34 -0.43 4.41 -15.39
CA ARG A 34 -0.87 4.25 -16.79
C ARG A 34 -0.75 2.81 -17.29
N LYS A 35 0.28 2.06 -16.88
CA LYS A 35 0.57 0.72 -17.42
C LYS A 35 -0.13 -0.41 -16.68
N HIS A 36 -0.38 -0.25 -15.38
CA HIS A 36 -0.83 -1.34 -14.52
C HIS A 36 -2.10 -0.99 -13.75
N TYR A 37 -2.15 0.17 -13.10
CA TYR A 37 -3.29 0.53 -12.27
C TYR A 37 -4.57 0.76 -13.09
N LEU A 38 -4.54 1.72 -14.03
CA LEU A 38 -5.72 2.11 -14.81
C LEU A 38 -6.31 0.93 -15.62
N PRO A 39 -5.51 0.11 -16.33
CA PRO A 39 -6.04 -1.06 -17.05
C PRO A 39 -6.61 -2.14 -16.12
N CYS A 40 -6.18 -2.21 -14.86
CA CYS A 40 -6.73 -3.13 -13.88
C CYS A 40 -8.09 -2.63 -13.37
N MET A 41 -8.20 -1.34 -13.05
CA MET A 41 -9.44 -0.71 -12.58
C MET A 41 -10.56 -0.81 -13.61
N GLU A 42 -10.24 -0.59 -14.90
CA GLU A 42 -11.23 -0.72 -15.97
C GLU A 42 -11.80 -2.14 -16.09
N LYS A 43 -10.97 -3.17 -15.89
CA LYS A 43 -11.40 -4.58 -15.93
C LYS A 43 -12.29 -4.96 -14.76
N ILE A 44 -11.98 -4.49 -13.55
CA ILE A 44 -12.76 -4.81 -12.36
C ILE A 44 -14.07 -4.01 -12.30
N ARG A 45 -14.14 -2.85 -12.95
CA ARG A 45 -15.33 -1.98 -12.94
C ARG A 45 -16.58 -2.68 -13.51
N SER A 46 -16.41 -3.53 -14.51
CA SER A 46 -17.50 -4.33 -15.09
C SER A 46 -17.77 -5.65 -14.37
N GLU A 47 -16.87 -6.06 -13.48
CA GLU A 47 -16.94 -7.36 -12.81
C GLU A 47 -17.74 -7.25 -11.49
N ARG A 48 -18.60 -8.24 -11.22
CA ARG A 48 -19.37 -8.31 -9.96
C ARG A 48 -18.87 -9.40 -9.03
N ASN A 49 -18.04 -10.31 -9.54
CA ASN A 49 -17.49 -11.41 -8.76
C ASN A 49 -16.22 -10.99 -8.00
N GLU A 50 -16.30 -10.96 -6.67
CA GLU A 50 -15.18 -10.61 -5.79
C GLU A 50 -13.95 -11.49 -6.00
N LYS A 51 -14.11 -12.79 -6.31
CA LYS A 51 -12.98 -13.69 -6.55
C LYS A 51 -12.22 -13.33 -7.82
N VAL A 52 -12.93 -12.90 -8.85
CA VAL A 52 -12.33 -12.47 -10.12
C VAL A 52 -11.62 -11.13 -9.93
N ILE A 53 -12.24 -10.21 -9.20
CA ILE A 53 -11.66 -8.91 -8.82
C ILE A 53 -10.34 -9.13 -8.05
N GLN A 54 -10.34 -9.95 -7.01
CA GLN A 54 -9.12 -10.28 -6.25
C GLN A 54 -8.05 -10.94 -7.14
N GLY A 55 -8.45 -11.79 -8.09
CA GLY A 55 -7.55 -12.40 -9.07
C GLY A 55 -6.85 -11.41 -9.98
N HIS A 56 -7.42 -10.23 -10.23
CA HIS A 56 -6.79 -9.14 -10.97
C HIS A 56 -5.98 -8.19 -10.09
N LEU A 57 -6.47 -7.88 -8.87
CA LEU A 57 -5.79 -6.99 -7.93
C LEU A 57 -4.50 -7.58 -7.37
N MET A 58 -4.49 -8.85 -6.96
CA MET A 58 -3.31 -9.46 -6.32
C MET A 58 -2.06 -9.44 -7.22
N PRO A 59 -2.13 -9.83 -8.52
CA PRO A 59 -0.99 -9.70 -9.42
C PRO A 59 -0.55 -8.25 -9.68
N MET A 60 -1.49 -7.29 -9.64
CA MET A 60 -1.16 -5.87 -9.77
C MET A 60 -0.37 -5.39 -8.54
N ILE A 61 -0.79 -5.76 -7.33
CA ILE A 61 -0.10 -5.44 -6.07
C ILE A 61 1.30 -6.04 -6.07
N ASP A 62 1.46 -7.30 -6.47
CA ASP A 62 2.78 -7.94 -6.53
C ASP A 62 3.74 -7.21 -7.49
N ARG A 63 3.23 -6.73 -8.63
CA ARG A 63 4.03 -5.89 -9.54
C ARG A 63 4.36 -4.54 -8.92
N CYS A 64 3.43 -3.94 -8.20
CA CYS A 64 3.65 -2.68 -7.49
C CYS A 64 4.75 -2.81 -6.44
N LEU A 65 4.72 -3.87 -5.63
CA LEU A 65 5.73 -4.10 -4.60
C LEU A 65 7.13 -4.23 -5.19
N ASN A 66 7.27 -4.96 -6.30
CA ASN A 66 8.53 -5.02 -7.04
C ASN A 66 8.97 -3.63 -7.54
N HIS A 67 8.05 -2.88 -8.14
CA HIS A 67 8.33 -1.53 -8.64
C HIS A 67 8.75 -0.57 -7.52
N TYR A 68 8.05 -0.64 -6.39
CA TYR A 68 8.27 0.17 -5.21
C TYR A 68 9.63 -0.14 -4.57
N CYS A 69 9.97 -1.43 -4.36
CA CYS A 69 11.29 -1.84 -3.89
C CYS A 69 12.42 -1.32 -4.78
N LEU A 70 12.27 -1.41 -6.12
CA LEU A 70 13.27 -0.95 -7.08
C LEU A 70 13.39 0.57 -7.14
N LYS A 71 12.27 1.30 -7.04
CA LYS A 71 12.26 2.76 -7.15
C LYS A 71 12.85 3.47 -5.93
N TYR A 72 12.67 2.91 -4.73
CA TYR A 72 13.18 3.49 -3.48
C TYR A 72 14.41 2.77 -2.93
N ASP A 73 14.99 1.84 -3.69
CA ASP A 73 16.17 1.04 -3.31
C ASP A 73 16.04 0.40 -1.91
N ILE A 74 14.89 -0.22 -1.66
CA ILE A 74 14.57 -0.78 -0.35
C ILE A 74 15.34 -2.10 -0.19
N PRO A 75 16.15 -2.27 0.88
CA PRO A 75 16.91 -3.48 1.14
C PRO A 75 16.02 -4.62 1.69
N LYS A 76 14.82 -4.78 1.16
CA LYS A 76 13.85 -5.82 1.53
C LYS A 76 13.28 -6.45 0.27
N SER A 77 13.08 -7.77 0.32
CA SER A 77 12.38 -8.44 -0.77
C SER A 77 10.90 -8.05 -0.76
N PRO A 78 10.18 -8.07 -1.90
CA PRO A 78 8.75 -7.80 -1.96
C PRO A 78 7.90 -8.71 -1.06
N LYS A 79 8.43 -9.88 -0.67
CA LYS A 79 7.80 -10.82 0.26
C LYS A 79 8.02 -10.43 1.72
N ASP A 80 9.14 -9.80 2.02
CA ASP A 80 9.48 -9.31 3.36
C ASP A 80 8.96 -7.89 3.60
N LEU A 81 8.65 -7.15 2.53
CA LEU A 81 8.08 -5.80 2.61
C LEU A 81 6.62 -5.83 3.10
N MET A 82 5.84 -6.82 2.69
CA MET A 82 4.43 -6.92 3.04
C MET A 82 3.98 -8.37 3.14
N THR A 83 3.32 -8.69 4.26
CA THR A 83 2.72 -10.01 4.51
C THR A 83 1.49 -10.24 3.62
N SER A 84 1.06 -11.50 3.48
CA SER A 84 -0.13 -11.84 2.68
C SER A 84 -1.42 -11.19 3.22
N THR A 85 -1.48 -10.95 4.53
CA THR A 85 -2.62 -10.28 5.17
C THR A 85 -2.66 -8.81 4.76
N GLU A 86 -1.54 -8.10 4.87
CA GLU A 86 -1.43 -6.70 4.46
C GLU A 86 -1.67 -6.49 2.96
N LYS A 87 -1.32 -7.48 2.11
CA LYS A 87 -1.67 -7.46 0.68
C LYS A 87 -3.18 -7.49 0.45
N SER A 88 -3.89 -8.27 1.27
CA SER A 88 -5.33 -8.36 1.21
C SER A 88 -5.99 -7.08 1.72
N GLU A 89 -5.43 -6.48 2.78
CA GLU A 89 -5.87 -5.16 3.28
C GLU A 89 -5.65 -4.05 2.24
N LEU A 90 -4.49 -4.04 1.57
CA LEU A 90 -4.22 -3.12 0.47
C LEU A 90 -5.21 -3.31 -0.68
N ALA A 91 -5.52 -4.55 -1.05
CA ALA A 91 -6.48 -4.84 -2.11
C ALA A 91 -7.88 -4.31 -1.77
N SER A 92 -8.33 -4.49 -0.52
CA SER A 92 -9.60 -3.93 -0.04
C SER A 92 -9.56 -2.40 -0.07
N LYS A 93 -8.47 -1.78 0.40
CA LYS A 93 -8.31 -0.31 0.41
C LYS A 93 -8.38 0.29 -0.99
N VAL A 94 -7.71 -0.33 -1.97
CA VAL A 94 -7.74 0.09 -3.38
C VAL A 94 -9.17 -0.01 -3.94
N LEU A 95 -9.87 -1.11 -3.64
CA LEU A 95 -11.24 -1.32 -4.11
C LEU A 95 -12.22 -0.32 -3.47
N ASP A 96 -12.05 -0.05 -2.18
CA ASP A 96 -12.85 0.93 -1.45
C ASP A 96 -12.61 2.35 -1.96
N PHE A 97 -11.35 2.71 -2.28
CA PHE A 97 -11.00 3.98 -2.91
C PHE A 97 -11.62 4.14 -4.30
N GLU A 98 -11.65 3.08 -5.11
CA GLU A 98 -12.29 3.12 -6.44
C GLU A 98 -13.82 3.24 -6.33
N ARG A 99 -14.43 2.61 -5.31
CA ARG A 99 -15.88 2.70 -5.05
C ARG A 99 -16.29 4.04 -4.45
N ASN A 100 -15.44 4.61 -3.61
CA ASN A 100 -15.64 5.89 -2.95
C ASN A 100 -14.36 6.75 -3.06
N PRO A 101 -14.24 7.58 -4.11
CA PRO A 101 -13.06 8.40 -4.33
C PRO A 101 -12.96 9.60 -3.35
N GLU A 102 -13.90 9.76 -2.41
CA GLU A 102 -13.75 10.75 -1.35
C GLU A 102 -12.65 10.31 -0.39
N GLU A 103 -11.46 10.86 -0.62
CA GLU A 103 -10.33 10.78 0.29
C GLU A 103 -10.73 11.46 1.60
N GLN A 104 -10.89 10.68 2.68
CA GLN A 104 -10.92 11.26 4.02
C GLN A 104 -9.54 11.83 4.29
N LEU A 105 -9.36 13.12 4.00
CA LEU A 105 -8.19 13.87 4.42
C LEU A 105 -8.21 13.86 5.95
N ASP A 106 -7.24 13.17 6.58
CA ASP A 106 -7.06 13.12 8.05
C ASP A 106 -6.89 14.52 8.68
N ALA A 107 -6.76 15.57 7.85
CA ALA A 107 -6.71 16.96 8.26
C ALA A 107 -8.10 17.61 8.29
N THR A 108 -9.00 17.16 9.19
CA THR A 108 -9.93 18.01 9.97
C THR A 108 -10.94 17.15 10.74
N THR A 109 -10.62 16.81 11.99
CA THR A 109 -11.65 16.78 13.04
C THR A 109 -11.71 18.16 13.69
N PRO A 110 -12.73 19.00 13.42
CA PRO A 110 -12.91 20.29 14.08
C PRO A 110 -13.56 20.14 15.48
N THR A 111 -13.33 19.03 16.19
CA THR A 111 -13.95 18.78 17.51
C THR A 111 -13.15 19.22 18.72
N ASP A 112 -11.89 19.65 18.57
CA ASP A 112 -11.07 20.12 19.71
C ASP A 112 -10.79 21.64 19.69
N ARG A 113 -11.71 22.44 19.13
CA ARG A 113 -11.69 23.89 19.34
C ARG A 113 -12.66 24.29 20.44
N ILE A 114 -12.16 24.17 21.67
CA ILE A 114 -12.39 25.08 22.82
C ILE A 114 -13.86 25.24 23.26
N SER A 115 -14.21 24.58 24.37
CA SER A 115 -15.22 25.09 25.31
C SER A 115 -14.63 26.23 26.16
#